data_AF-A0A380GMU3-F1
#
_entry.id   AF-A0A380GMU3-F1
#
_cell.length_a   1.000
_cell.length_b   1.000
_cell.length_c   1.000
_cell.angle_alpha   90.00
_cell.angle_beta   90.00
_cell.angle_gamma   90.00
#
_symmetry.space_group_name_H-M   'P 1'
#
loop_
_entity.id
_entity.type
_entity.pdbx_description
1 polymer ?
#
loop_
_entity_poly.entity_id
_entity_poly.type
_entity_poly.pdbx_seq_one_letter_code
_entity_poly.pdbx_strand_id
1 'polypeptide(L)' 'MIIFWLSLFFLIAGIISLVIYKVRGTQETKESLLGLTVILIIFGVVGVLFSIIFS' A
#
# COMPACT_ATOMS: atom_id res chain seq x y z
N MET A 1 8.28 1.28 -18.10
CA MET A 1 9.36 1.41 -17.08
C MET A 1 8.97 2.25 -15.86
N ILE A 2 8.34 3.43 -16.03
CA ILE A 2 7.94 4.30 -14.90
C ILE A 2 6.86 3.68 -13.99
N ILE A 3 5.94 2.89 -14.56
CA ILE A 3 4.80 2.26 -13.86
C ILE A 3 5.28 1.19 -12.88
N PHE A 4 6.32 0.43 -13.25
CA PHE A 4 6.93 -0.57 -12.39
C PHE A 4 7.51 0.07 -11.11
N TRP A 5 8.18 1.21 -11.26
CA TRP A 5 8.73 1.98 -10.13
C TRP A 5 7.63 2.54 -9.22
N LEU A 6 6.53 3.01 -9.81
CA LEU A 6 5.37 3.53 -9.09
C LEU A 6 4.68 2.44 -8.26
N SER A 7 4.57 1.24 -8.83
CA SER A 7 4.04 0.07 -8.13
C SER A 7 4.93 -0.35 -6.94
N LEU A 8 6.24 -0.27 -7.11
CA LEU A 8 7.22 -0.59 -6.07
C LEU A 8 7.14 0.42 -4.90
N PHE A 9 6.89 1.69 -5.21
CA PHE A 9 6.65 2.74 -4.20
C PHE A 9 5.36 2.48 -3.40
N PHE A 10 4.29 2.05 -4.06
CA PHE A 10 3.04 1.68 -3.40
C PHE A 10 3.18 0.47 -2.47
N LEU A 11 3.98 -0.52 -2.89
CA LEU A 11 4.27 -1.70 -2.08
C LEU A 11 5.04 -1.33 -0.80
N ILE A 12 6.07 -0.47 -0.94
CA ILE A 12 6.85 0.04 0.19
C ILE A 12 5.95 0.84 1.15
N ALA A 13 5.08 1.71 0.61
CA ALA A 13 4.14 2.49 1.41
C ALA A 13 3.15 1.59 2.19
N GLY A 14 2.67 0.49 1.58
CA GLY A 14 1.85 -0.51 2.26
C GLY A 14 2.56 -1.19 3.43
N ILE A 15 3.84 -1.58 3.25
CA ILE A 15 4.66 -2.18 4.30
C ILE A 15 4.90 -1.19 5.44
N ILE A 16 5.23 0.07 5.13
CA ILE A 16 5.45 1.12 6.14
C ILE A 16 4.16 1.36 6.94
N SER A 17 3.00 1.38 6.28
CA SER A 17 1.70 1.53 6.96
C SER A 17 1.42 0.38 7.93
N LEU A 18 1.72 -0.86 7.53
CA LEU A 18 1.61 -2.06 8.37
C LEU A 18 2.56 -2.04 9.58
N VAL A 19 3.78 -1.54 9.40
CA VAL A 19 4.75 -1.38 10.50
C VAL A 19 4.26 -0.33 11.50
N ILE A 20 3.76 0.80 11.02
CA ILE A 20 3.16 1.84 11.88
C ILE A 20 1.92 1.29 12.61
N TYR A 21 1.14 0.43 11.97
CA TYR A 21 -0.02 -0.24 12.55
C TYR A 21 0.35 -1.16 13.71
N LYS A 22 1.44 -1.92 13.54
CA LYS A 22 1.93 -2.82 14.59
C LYS A 22 2.50 -2.06 15.79
N VAL A 23 3.03 -0.85 15.56
CA VAL A 23 3.68 -0.02 16.59
C VAL A 23 2.68 0.87 17.34
N ARG A 24 1.61 1.37 16.71
CA ARG A 24 0.61 2.22 17.37
C ARG A 24 -0.54 1.39 17.97
N GLY A 25 -0.55 1.27 19.30
CA GLY A 25 -1.54 0.50 20.07
C GLY A 25 -2.90 1.18 20.31
N THR A 26 -3.18 2.31 19.67
CA THR A 26 -4.43 3.07 19.87
C THR A 26 -5.53 2.57 18.93
N GLN A 27 -6.67 2.14 19.49
CA GLN A 27 -7.76 1.48 18.77
C GLN A 27 -8.35 2.34 17.63
N GLU A 28 -8.43 3.67 17.83
CA GLU A 28 -8.90 4.61 16.78
C GLU A 28 -7.92 4.75 15.61
N THR A 29 -6.61 4.66 15.89
CA THR A 29 -5.60 4.67 14.82
C THR A 29 -5.59 3.35 14.06
N LYS A 30 -5.94 2.24 14.72
CA LYS A 30 -6.06 0.93 14.05
C LYS A 30 -7.14 0.93 12.98
N GLU A 31 -8.37 1.37 13.23
CA GLU A 31 -9.40 1.34 12.17
C GLU A 31 -9.03 2.24 10.97
N SER A 32 -8.58 3.47 11.23
CA SER A 32 -8.17 4.41 10.17
C SER A 32 -6.99 3.90 9.36
N LEU A 33 -5.99 3.30 10.02
CA LEU A 33 -4.79 2.80 9.38
C LEU A 33 -5.01 1.45 8.69
N LEU A 34 -6.00 0.65 9.13
CA LEU A 34 -6.44 -0.54 8.40
C LEU A 34 -7.07 -0.12 7.07
N GLY A 35 -7.94 0.90 7.07
CA GLY A 35 -8.49 1.50 5.86
C GLY A 35 -7.40 2.03 4.91
N LEU A 36 -6.40 2.72 5.47
CA LEU A 36 -5.24 3.21 4.70
C LEU A 36 -4.42 2.05 4.09
N THR A 37 -4.20 0.99 4.86
CA THR A 37 -3.49 -0.22 4.40
C THR A 37 -4.23 -0.90 3.26
N VAL A 38 -5.57 -1.02 3.37
CA VAL A 38 -6.41 -1.58 2.31
C VAL A 38 -6.33 -0.74 1.04
N ILE A 39 -6.41 0.59 1.13
CA ILE A 39 -6.28 1.49 -0.02
C ILE A 39 -4.89 1.38 -0.67
N LEU A 40 -3.83 1.33 0.14
CA LEU A 40 -2.46 1.16 -0.31
C LEU A 40 -2.26 -0.18 -1.04
N ILE A 41 -2.82 -1.27 -0.52
CA ILE A 41 -2.78 -2.59 -1.17
C ILE A 41 -3.57 -2.57 -2.48
N ILE A 42 -4.78 -2.00 -2.51
CA ILE A 42 -5.59 -1.91 -3.72
C ILE A 42 -4.85 -1.13 -4.81
N PHE A 43 -4.30 0.04 -4.47
CA PHE A 43 -3.53 0.82 -5.43
C PHE A 43 -2.26 0.09 -5.90
N GLY A 44 -1.56 -0.61 -5.00
CA GLY A 44 -0.40 -1.43 -5.35
C GLY A 44 -0.77 -2.54 -6.33
N VAL A 45 -1.85 -3.28 -6.07
CA VAL A 45 -2.33 -4.36 -6.94
C VAL A 45 -2.80 -3.83 -8.30
N VAL A 46 -3.53 -2.71 -8.31
CA VAL A 46 -3.95 -2.05 -9.57
C VAL A 46 -2.72 -1.58 -10.37
N GLY A 47 -1.72 -1.01 -9.70
CA GLY A 47 -0.46 -0.61 -10.32
C GLY A 47 0.33 -1.78 -10.93
N VAL A 48 0.39 -2.92 -10.24
CA VAL A 48 1.00 -4.15 -10.76
C VAL A 48 0.23 -4.65 -11.98
N LEU A 49 -1.10 -4.77 -11.90
CA LEU A 49 -1.95 -5.21 -13.01
C LEU A 49 -1.78 -4.32 -14.24
N PHE A 50 -1.79 -2.99 -14.05
CA PHE A 50 -1.55 -2.04 -15.13
C PHE A 50 -0.16 -2.21 -15.73
N SER A 51 0.87 -2.42 -14.88
CA SER A 51 2.22 -2.65 -15.36
C SER A 51 2.35 -3.97 -16.12
N ILE A 52 1.61 -5.02 -15.78
CA ILE A 52 1.65 -6.31 -16.51
C ILE A 52 0.91 -6.20 -17.85
N ILE A 53 -0.22 -5.49 -17.89
CA ILE A 53 -1.04 -5.33 -19.11
C ILE A 53 -0.39 -4.37 -20.12
N PHE A 54 0.28 -3.31 -19.66
CA PHE A 54 0.93 -2.29 -20.50
C PHE A 54 2.46 -2.44 -20.63
N SER A 55 3.06 -3.54 -20.12
CA SER A 55 4.48 -3.86 -20.33
C SER A 55 4.73 -4.67 -21.59
#